data_AF-A0A1Q2CQT3-F1
#
_entry.id   AF-A0A1Q2CQT3-F1
#
_cell.length_a   1.000
_cell.length_b   1.000
_cell.length_c   1.000
_cell.angle_alpha   90.00
_cell.angle_beta   90.00
_cell.angle_gamma   90.00
#
_symmetry.space_group_name_H-M   'P 1'
#
loop_
_entity.id
_entity.type
_entity.pdbx_description
1 polymer ?
#
loop_
_entity_poly.entity_id
_entity_poly.type
_entity_poly.pdbx_seq_one_letter_code
_entity_poly.pdbx_strand_id
1 'polypeptide(L)'
;MITADQEDPMHRYHRRAIAGLSAAALASTTLLAPAAADDLTPVDAIAPHTADYGYYLDTYGQNTTQNMTPESNPAIGVLAQMLKLWTPGESWNDGTKLNAEVLDQNIAIVERLTSNRSTEEGIQAYLSDRRNQNYSMLEGLGVDQARISELINAGTTIADQIPADATTVKYDDAGNANGEWGDADSTLGSFVELVNTVRGPAATSNRAKEYYQYMRPFRWSTDVDVLPALRPAQKPDSEALGDGGFPSGHTNAAFLAGYAMAAATPSTTQN
;
A
#
# COMPACT_ATOMS: atom_id res chain seq x y z
N MET A 1 -63.62 -8.75 43.58
CA MET A 1 -63.35 -10.06 44.17
C MET A 1 -62.15 -10.63 43.42
N ILE A 2 -60.98 -10.58 44.06
CA ILE A 2 -59.66 -11.20 43.73
C ILE A 2 -59.00 -10.66 42.43
N THR A 3 -58.04 -9.72 42.38
CA THR A 3 -56.68 -9.51 42.95
C THR A 3 -55.60 -10.53 42.56
N ALA A 4 -54.62 -10.06 41.77
CA ALA A 4 -53.15 -10.25 41.80
C ALA A 4 -52.65 -9.89 40.37
N ASP A 5 -51.98 -8.77 40.09
CA ASP A 5 -50.69 -8.25 40.58
C ASP A 5 -49.49 -9.17 40.28
N GLN A 6 -48.53 -8.65 39.50
CA GLN A 6 -47.06 -8.74 39.62
C GLN A 6 -46.34 -8.59 38.25
N GLU A 7 -45.82 -7.36 38.04
CA GLU A 7 -44.51 -6.93 37.51
C GLU A 7 -43.91 -7.37 36.13
N ASP A 8 -43.46 -6.33 35.41
CA ASP A 8 -42.54 -6.26 34.25
C ASP A 8 -41.08 -6.51 34.72
N PRO A 9 -40.13 -7.08 33.94
CA PRO A 9 -39.40 -6.27 32.96
C PRO A 9 -38.93 -7.01 31.68
N MET A 10 -38.89 -6.26 30.57
CA MET A 10 -37.86 -6.32 29.52
C MET A 10 -37.65 -7.65 28.76
N HIS A 11 -37.92 -7.67 27.45
CA HIS A 11 -36.92 -8.10 26.46
C HIS A 11 -37.38 -7.87 25.00
N ARG A 12 -36.80 -6.82 24.42
CA ARG A 12 -36.22 -6.74 23.07
C ARG A 12 -37.14 -7.03 21.86
N TYR A 13 -37.51 -5.93 21.21
CA TYR A 13 -37.77 -5.85 19.78
C TYR A 13 -36.76 -6.66 18.97
N HIS A 14 -37.23 -7.70 18.27
CA HIS A 14 -36.47 -8.35 17.21
C HIS A 14 -36.37 -7.41 16.00
N ARG A 15 -35.38 -6.51 16.03
CA ARG A 15 -34.81 -5.96 14.79
C ARG A 15 -34.02 -7.09 14.14
N ARG A 16 -34.55 -7.67 13.07
CA ARG A 16 -33.77 -8.51 12.16
C ARG A 16 -32.77 -7.59 11.45
N ALA A 17 -31.59 -7.45 12.04
CA ALA A 17 -30.42 -6.96 11.32
C ALA A 17 -29.99 -8.07 10.36
N ILE A 18 -30.22 -7.86 9.07
CA ILE A 18 -29.53 -8.60 8.03
C ILE A 18 -28.12 -8.01 7.99
N ALA A 19 -27.22 -8.59 8.78
CA ALA A 19 -25.79 -8.35 8.66
C ALA A 19 -25.32 -9.12 7.42
N GLY A 20 -25.11 -8.40 6.31
CA GLY A 20 -24.41 -8.94 5.15
C GLY A 20 -22.94 -9.13 5.52
N LEU A 21 -22.56 -10.36 5.87
CA LEU A 21 -21.15 -10.76 5.89
C LEU A 21 -20.61 -10.66 4.46
N SER A 22 -19.75 -9.67 4.21
CA SER A 22 -18.83 -9.67 3.06
C SER A 22 -17.41 -9.83 3.60
N ALA A 23 -17.11 -11.05 4.06
CA ALA A 23 -15.75 -11.51 4.29
C ALA A 23 -15.48 -12.56 3.20
N ALA A 24 -15.11 -12.10 2.00
CA ALA A 24 -14.61 -12.99 0.96
C ALA A 24 -13.11 -13.21 1.21
N ALA A 25 -12.82 -14.38 1.76
CA ALA A 25 -11.50 -14.89 2.06
C ALA A 25 -10.66 -15.08 0.78
N LEU A 26 -9.45 -14.52 0.74
CA LEU A 26 -8.34 -15.15 0.03
C LEU A 26 -7.71 -16.19 0.96
N ALA A 27 -8.32 -17.37 1.00
CA ALA A 27 -7.68 -18.56 1.56
C ALA A 27 -6.89 -19.25 0.44
N SER A 28 -5.58 -19.00 0.41
CA SER A 28 -4.62 -19.96 -0.13
C SER A 28 -3.83 -20.53 1.05
N THR A 29 -4.47 -21.37 1.85
CA THR A 29 -3.81 -22.15 2.89
C THR A 29 -3.16 -23.38 2.27
N THR A 30 -1.92 -23.23 1.81
CA THR A 30 -1.01 -24.38 1.79
C THR A 30 -0.78 -24.80 3.24
N LEU A 31 -1.21 -26.02 3.58
CA LEU A 31 -0.90 -26.68 4.84
C LEU A 31 0.63 -26.87 4.93
N LEU A 32 1.33 -25.88 5.46
CA LEU A 32 2.64 -26.10 6.07
C LEU A 32 2.37 -26.76 7.41
N ALA A 33 2.92 -27.96 7.59
CA ALA A 33 2.98 -28.63 8.88
C ALA A 33 3.54 -27.64 9.94
N PRO A 34 3.17 -27.78 11.24
CA PRO A 34 3.77 -26.96 12.28
C PRO A 34 5.25 -27.36 12.37
N ALA A 35 6.11 -26.60 11.70
CA ALA A 35 7.50 -26.56 12.07
C ALA A 35 7.51 -26.07 13.52
N ALA A 36 8.13 -26.85 14.40
CA ALA A 36 8.41 -26.43 15.76
C ALA A 36 8.98 -25.01 15.71
N ALA A 37 8.47 -24.14 16.57
CA ALA A 37 8.97 -22.79 16.76
C ALA A 37 10.36 -22.86 17.44
N ASP A 38 11.34 -23.41 16.73
CA ASP A 38 12.74 -23.29 17.06
C ASP A 38 13.25 -22.03 16.34
N ASP A 39 13.42 -20.98 17.14
CA ASP A 39 14.27 -19.80 16.90
C ASP A 39 14.02 -19.01 15.60
N LEU A 40 12.99 -18.16 15.60
CA LEU A 40 12.69 -17.26 14.49
C LEU A 40 13.57 -16.00 14.40
N THR A 41 14.65 -15.85 15.17
CA THR A 41 15.59 -14.75 14.93
C THR A 41 17.02 -15.11 15.35
N PRO A 42 17.87 -15.59 14.42
CA PRO A 42 19.31 -15.35 14.58
C PRO A 42 19.48 -13.84 14.71
N VAL A 43 20.11 -13.38 15.80
CA VAL A 43 20.37 -11.95 16.08
C VAL A 43 21.06 -11.26 14.88
N ASP A 44 21.75 -12.05 14.05
CA ASP A 44 22.39 -11.63 12.80
C ASP A 44 21.42 -11.16 11.70
N ALA A 45 20.17 -11.63 11.66
CA ALA A 45 19.20 -11.28 10.61
C ALA A 45 18.67 -9.84 10.70
N ILE A 46 18.75 -9.23 11.90
CA ILE A 46 18.38 -7.84 12.18
C ILE A 46 19.60 -6.99 12.52
N ALA A 47 20.80 -7.55 12.39
CA ALA A 47 22.02 -6.80 12.62
C ALA A 47 22.12 -5.64 11.61
N PRO A 48 22.54 -4.44 12.03
CA PRO A 48 22.74 -3.33 11.11
C PRO A 48 23.74 -3.71 10.01
N HIS A 49 23.33 -3.56 8.75
CA HIS A 49 24.20 -3.74 7.59
C HIS A 49 24.59 -2.38 7.04
N THR A 50 25.90 -2.14 6.90
CA THR A 50 26.45 -0.97 6.22
C THR A 50 26.66 -1.26 4.74
N ALA A 51 26.52 -0.24 3.90
CA ALA A 51 26.89 -0.26 2.49
C ALA A 51 27.74 0.99 2.18
N ASP A 52 28.02 1.26 0.90
CA ASP A 52 28.84 2.42 0.49
C ASP A 52 28.20 3.76 0.89
N TYR A 53 26.86 3.82 0.96
CA TYR A 53 26.11 4.95 1.49
C TYR A 53 26.10 5.02 3.03
N GLY A 54 26.75 4.09 3.73
CA GLY A 54 26.71 3.94 5.20
C GLY A 54 25.53 3.09 5.69
N TYR A 55 25.09 3.33 6.93
CA TYR A 55 23.86 2.74 7.45
C TYR A 55 22.63 3.51 6.97
N TYR A 56 21.58 2.80 6.60
CA TYR A 56 20.34 3.42 6.11
C TYR A 56 19.75 4.40 7.14
N LEU A 57 19.68 4.01 8.42
CA LEU A 57 19.10 4.85 9.48
C LEU A 57 19.87 6.15 9.71
N ASP A 58 21.17 6.19 9.43
CA ASP A 58 21.99 7.39 9.59
C ASP A 58 21.91 8.31 8.36
N THR A 59 21.57 7.75 7.20
CA THR A 59 21.73 8.44 5.91
C THR A 59 20.45 8.57 5.11
N TYR A 60 19.30 8.03 5.53
CA TYR A 60 18.04 8.02 4.77
C TYR A 60 17.63 9.38 4.20
N GLY A 61 17.97 10.48 4.90
CA GLY A 61 17.76 11.86 4.43
C GLY A 61 18.51 12.23 3.14
N GLN A 62 19.50 11.41 2.73
CA GLN A 62 20.23 11.53 1.47
C GLN A 62 19.45 11.00 0.26
N ASN A 63 18.21 10.52 0.45
CA ASN A 63 17.30 10.17 -0.63
C ASN A 63 16.79 11.44 -1.37
N THR A 64 17.65 12.04 -2.18
CA THR A 64 17.44 13.34 -2.84
C THR A 64 17.75 13.27 -4.33
N THR A 65 17.39 14.31 -5.07
CA THR A 65 17.77 14.47 -6.50
C THR A 65 19.28 14.62 -6.72
N GLN A 66 20.04 15.02 -5.70
CA GLN A 66 21.48 15.23 -5.79
C GLN A 66 22.27 13.92 -5.69
N ASN A 67 21.66 12.89 -5.09
CA ASN A 67 22.25 11.57 -4.90
C ASN A 67 21.44 10.56 -5.72
N MET A 68 21.97 10.12 -6.85
CA MET A 68 21.26 9.26 -7.81
C MET A 68 22.01 7.97 -8.13
N THR A 69 22.85 7.49 -7.22
CA THR A 69 23.57 6.22 -7.37
C THR A 69 23.35 5.32 -6.15
N PRO A 70 23.57 3.99 -6.27
CA PRO A 70 23.49 3.08 -5.13
C PRO A 70 24.42 3.46 -3.98
N GLU A 71 25.57 4.06 -4.27
CA GLU A 71 26.60 4.40 -3.29
C GLU A 71 26.32 5.73 -2.59
N SER A 72 25.55 6.62 -3.22
CA SER A 72 25.26 7.97 -2.69
C SER A 72 23.86 8.09 -2.09
N ASN A 73 22.92 7.25 -2.51
CA ASN A 73 21.52 7.32 -2.10
C ASN A 73 21.08 6.02 -1.42
N PRO A 74 20.74 6.03 -0.12
CA PRO A 74 20.39 4.82 0.61
C PRO A 74 19.10 4.14 0.12
N ALA A 75 18.14 4.90 -0.43
CA ALA A 75 16.91 4.32 -0.99
C ALA A 75 17.15 3.62 -2.33
N ILE A 76 18.17 4.05 -3.09
CA ILE A 76 18.64 3.33 -4.28
C ILE A 76 19.46 2.13 -3.82
N GLY A 77 20.44 2.35 -2.94
CA GLY A 77 21.42 1.36 -2.52
C GLY A 77 20.83 0.15 -1.80
N VAL A 78 19.84 0.34 -0.94
CA VAL A 78 19.17 -0.80 -0.26
C VAL A 78 18.48 -1.74 -1.25
N LEU A 79 18.15 -1.25 -2.45
CA LEU A 79 17.53 -2.00 -3.53
C LEU A 79 18.53 -2.51 -4.59
N ALA A 80 19.84 -2.32 -4.38
CA ALA A 80 20.88 -2.61 -5.37
C ALA A 80 20.94 -4.08 -5.81
N GLN A 81 20.32 -5.00 -5.07
CA GLN A 81 20.15 -6.38 -5.52
C GLN A 81 19.35 -6.50 -6.83
N MET A 82 18.51 -5.50 -7.16
CA MET A 82 17.85 -5.42 -8.46
C MET A 82 18.87 -5.39 -9.63
N LEU A 83 20.07 -4.85 -9.40
CA LEU A 83 21.16 -4.83 -10.40
C LEU A 83 21.72 -6.21 -10.73
N LYS A 84 21.35 -7.27 -9.98
CA LYS A 84 21.65 -8.66 -10.36
C LYS A 84 20.64 -9.23 -11.37
N LEU A 85 19.48 -8.61 -11.49
CA LEU A 85 18.39 -9.02 -12.38
C LEU A 85 18.31 -8.14 -13.63
N TRP A 86 18.65 -6.86 -13.49
CA TRP A 86 18.38 -5.82 -14.47
C TRP A 86 19.46 -4.75 -14.50
N THR A 87 19.83 -4.31 -15.69
CA THR A 87 20.66 -3.12 -15.89
C THR A 87 19.80 -2.01 -16.52
N PRO A 88 19.65 -0.84 -15.87
CA PRO A 88 19.00 0.32 -16.48
C PRO A 88 19.71 0.74 -17.77
N GLY A 89 18.96 1.22 -18.75
CA GLY A 89 19.51 1.77 -19.99
C GLY A 89 19.63 3.29 -19.94
N GLU A 90 19.89 3.92 -21.09
CA GLU A 90 19.96 5.39 -21.21
C GLU A 90 18.57 6.00 -21.39
N SER A 91 17.60 5.19 -21.82
CA SER A 91 16.20 5.54 -22.02
C SER A 91 15.27 4.65 -21.18
N TRP A 92 13.99 5.01 -21.12
CA TRP A 92 13.03 4.24 -20.31
C TRP A 92 12.77 2.81 -20.83
N ASN A 93 13.14 2.49 -22.07
CA ASN A 93 12.79 1.26 -22.78
C ASN A 93 13.98 0.45 -23.33
N ASP A 94 15.22 0.77 -22.97
CA ASP A 94 16.43 0.14 -23.52
C ASP A 94 17.31 -0.56 -22.47
N GLY A 95 16.83 -0.74 -21.24
CA GLY A 95 17.55 -1.51 -20.24
C GLY A 95 17.63 -3.01 -20.57
N THR A 96 18.54 -3.71 -19.88
CA THR A 96 18.94 -5.09 -20.18
C THR A 96 18.53 -6.05 -19.06
N LYS A 97 17.86 -7.16 -19.41
CA LYS A 97 17.60 -8.27 -18.50
C LYS A 97 18.87 -9.08 -18.28
N LEU A 98 19.35 -9.16 -17.05
CA LEU A 98 20.45 -10.05 -16.65
C LEU A 98 19.93 -11.42 -16.21
N ASN A 99 18.71 -11.46 -15.66
CA ASN A 99 17.99 -12.68 -15.34
C ASN A 99 16.60 -12.64 -15.99
N ALA A 100 16.54 -13.11 -17.24
CA ALA A 100 15.29 -13.12 -18.02
C ALA A 100 14.22 -14.02 -17.40
N GLU A 101 14.60 -15.17 -16.82
CA GLU A 101 13.65 -16.11 -16.21
C GLU A 101 12.80 -15.43 -15.13
N VAL A 102 13.43 -14.76 -14.18
CA VAL A 102 12.72 -14.08 -13.08
C VAL A 102 11.89 -12.90 -13.60
N LEU A 103 12.44 -12.10 -14.50
CA LEU A 103 11.77 -10.89 -15.00
C LEU A 103 10.60 -11.23 -15.93
N ASP A 104 10.73 -12.25 -16.77
CA ASP A 104 9.65 -12.74 -17.64
C ASP A 104 8.55 -13.40 -16.81
N GLN A 105 8.90 -14.17 -15.78
CA GLN A 105 7.92 -14.74 -14.84
C GLN A 105 7.13 -13.64 -14.12
N ASN A 106 7.79 -12.55 -13.71
CA ASN A 106 7.12 -11.40 -13.11
C ASN A 106 6.07 -10.79 -14.07
N ILE A 107 6.39 -10.62 -15.35
CA ILE A 107 5.43 -10.12 -16.35
C ILE A 107 4.29 -11.12 -16.59
N ALA A 108 4.60 -12.41 -16.75
CA ALA A 108 3.61 -13.47 -16.96
C ALA A 108 2.62 -13.59 -15.78
N ILE A 109 3.08 -13.36 -14.54
CA ILE A 109 2.20 -13.29 -13.37
C ILE A 109 1.22 -12.12 -13.50
N VAL A 110 1.68 -10.94 -13.93
CA VAL A 110 0.81 -9.77 -14.10
C VAL A 110 -0.21 -9.98 -15.22
N GLU A 111 0.19 -10.53 -16.37
CA GLU A 111 -0.72 -10.90 -17.47
C GLU A 111 -1.81 -11.86 -16.98
N ARG A 112 -1.42 -12.92 -16.26
CA ARG A 112 -2.37 -13.90 -15.70
C ARG A 112 -3.32 -13.25 -14.71
N LEU A 113 -2.82 -12.44 -13.77
CA LEU A 113 -3.66 -11.80 -12.75
C LEU A 113 -4.64 -10.81 -13.38
N THR A 114 -4.18 -10.01 -14.34
CA THR A 114 -5.02 -9.00 -14.98
C THR A 114 -6.09 -9.61 -15.90
N SER A 115 -5.77 -10.68 -16.63
CA SER A 115 -6.71 -11.39 -17.49
C SER A 115 -7.75 -12.23 -16.73
N ASN A 116 -7.46 -12.65 -15.49
CA ASN A 116 -8.38 -13.44 -14.66
C ASN A 116 -9.02 -12.64 -13.52
N ARG A 117 -8.87 -11.32 -13.53
CA ARG A 117 -9.31 -10.42 -12.45
C ARG A 117 -10.84 -10.48 -12.27
N SER A 118 -11.29 -10.71 -11.04
CA SER A 118 -12.71 -10.62 -10.67
C SER A 118 -13.19 -9.16 -10.63
N THR A 119 -14.50 -8.95 -10.54
CA THR A 119 -15.07 -7.61 -10.37
C THR A 119 -14.60 -6.97 -9.06
N GLU A 120 -14.59 -7.74 -7.97
CA GLU A 120 -14.14 -7.29 -6.66
C GLU A 120 -12.66 -6.92 -6.67
N GLU A 121 -11.81 -7.73 -7.30
CA GLU A 121 -10.38 -7.41 -7.46
C GLU A 121 -10.18 -6.16 -8.33
N GLY A 122 -11.05 -5.92 -9.32
CA GLY A 122 -11.09 -4.69 -10.09
C GLY A 122 -11.36 -3.46 -9.22
N ILE A 123 -12.36 -3.54 -8.33
CA ILE A 123 -12.66 -2.48 -7.37
C ILE A 123 -11.45 -2.25 -6.43
N GLN A 124 -10.87 -3.32 -5.87
CA GLN A 124 -9.71 -3.20 -4.98
C GLN A 124 -8.49 -2.60 -5.68
N ALA A 125 -8.23 -2.96 -6.95
CA ALA A 125 -7.17 -2.36 -7.74
C ALA A 125 -7.42 -0.86 -7.98
N TYR A 126 -8.67 -0.47 -8.26
CA TYR A 126 -9.04 0.93 -8.41
C TYR A 126 -8.85 1.73 -7.12
N LEU A 127 -9.34 1.21 -5.98
CA LEU A 127 -9.18 1.85 -4.68
C LEU A 127 -7.70 1.97 -4.29
N SER A 128 -6.93 0.90 -4.48
CA SER A 128 -5.48 0.89 -4.16
C SER A 128 -4.69 1.93 -4.95
N ASP A 129 -5.09 2.20 -6.20
CA ASP A 129 -4.42 3.20 -7.06
C ASP A 129 -4.92 4.62 -6.80
N ARG A 130 -6.23 4.80 -6.56
CA ARG A 130 -6.84 6.13 -6.51
C ARG A 130 -6.94 6.74 -5.12
N ARG A 131 -7.17 5.92 -4.10
CA ARG A 131 -7.39 6.37 -2.71
C ARG A 131 -6.05 6.63 -2.03
N ASN A 132 -6.00 7.62 -1.16
CA ASN A 132 -4.81 7.92 -0.37
C ASN A 132 -4.41 6.67 0.46
N GLN A 133 -3.15 6.27 0.36
CA GLN A 133 -2.66 5.07 1.05
C GLN A 133 -2.72 5.20 2.58
N ASN A 134 -2.58 6.40 3.16
CA ASN A 134 -2.77 6.56 4.61
C ASN A 134 -4.20 6.24 5.00
N TYR A 135 -5.16 6.84 4.30
CA TYR A 135 -6.58 6.60 4.56
C TYR A 135 -6.91 5.11 4.39
N SER A 136 -6.43 4.49 3.31
CA SER A 136 -6.69 3.07 3.01
C SER A 136 -6.15 2.14 4.11
N MET A 137 -5.01 2.48 4.71
CA MET A 137 -4.41 1.67 5.78
C MET A 137 -5.16 1.73 7.11
N LEU A 138 -6.13 2.65 7.28
CA LEU A 138 -7.00 2.67 8.47
C LEU A 138 -7.80 1.37 8.62
N GLU A 139 -8.09 0.67 7.51
CA GLU A 139 -8.76 -0.64 7.54
C GLU A 139 -7.96 -1.70 8.32
N GLY A 140 -6.63 -1.54 8.40
CA GLY A 140 -5.75 -2.40 9.16
C GLY A 140 -5.86 -2.26 10.69
N LEU A 141 -6.60 -1.24 11.18
CA LEU A 141 -6.78 -0.98 12.62
C LEU A 141 -7.86 -1.85 13.27
N GLY A 142 -8.60 -2.64 12.49
CA GLY A 142 -9.63 -3.54 13.01
C GLY A 142 -10.72 -2.81 13.79
N VAL A 143 -10.95 -3.22 15.03
CA VAL A 143 -12.03 -2.67 15.88
C VAL A 143 -11.89 -1.17 16.17
N ASP A 144 -10.66 -0.65 16.11
CA ASP A 144 -10.37 0.75 16.40
C ASP A 144 -10.52 1.68 15.19
N GLN A 145 -10.65 1.12 13.98
CA GLN A 145 -10.72 1.89 12.73
C GLN A 145 -11.75 3.02 12.80
N ALA A 146 -12.99 2.71 13.16
CA ALA A 146 -14.08 3.69 13.15
C ALA A 146 -13.82 4.84 14.13
N ARG A 147 -13.34 4.52 15.34
CA ARG A 147 -13.08 5.51 16.38
C ARG A 147 -11.88 6.39 16.05
N ILE A 148 -10.79 5.79 15.55
CA ILE A 148 -9.60 6.54 15.15
C ILE A 148 -9.91 7.44 13.96
N SER A 149 -10.64 6.93 12.95
CA SER A 149 -11.05 7.71 11.78
C SER A 149 -11.85 8.96 12.16
N GLU A 150 -12.79 8.83 13.10
CA GLU A 150 -13.54 9.96 13.64
C GLU A 150 -12.62 10.97 14.35
N LEU A 151 -11.74 10.48 15.23
CA LEU A 151 -10.86 11.32 16.05
C LEU A 151 -9.81 12.10 15.27
N ILE A 152 -9.42 11.61 14.09
CA ILE A 152 -8.50 12.29 13.18
C ILE A 152 -9.20 13.04 12.05
N ASN A 153 -10.54 13.06 12.02
CA ASN A 153 -11.32 13.58 10.90
C ASN A 153 -10.85 12.99 9.55
N ALA A 154 -10.68 11.66 9.49
CA ALA A 154 -10.21 10.99 8.29
C ALA A 154 -11.20 11.14 7.13
N GLY A 155 -10.70 11.30 5.91
CA GLY A 155 -11.55 11.41 4.73
C GLY A 155 -10.86 11.05 3.42
N THR A 156 -11.68 10.69 2.45
CA THR A 156 -11.31 10.47 1.04
C THR A 156 -12.47 10.92 0.17
N THR A 157 -12.16 11.43 -1.03
CA THR A 157 -13.18 11.70 -2.05
C THR A 157 -13.39 10.51 -2.99
N ILE A 158 -12.61 9.44 -2.84
CA ILE A 158 -12.71 8.23 -3.67
C ILE A 158 -13.76 7.29 -3.09
N ALA A 159 -14.90 7.20 -3.77
CA ALA A 159 -15.97 6.28 -3.43
C ALA A 159 -15.52 4.81 -3.47
N ASP A 160 -16.17 3.94 -2.68
CA ASP A 160 -15.89 2.49 -2.62
C ASP A 160 -16.20 1.73 -3.92
N GLN A 161 -16.92 2.37 -4.85
CA GLN A 161 -17.28 1.82 -6.15
C GLN A 161 -16.60 2.63 -7.25
N ILE A 162 -16.30 1.96 -8.36
CA ILE A 162 -15.72 2.60 -9.53
C ILE A 162 -16.79 3.53 -10.17
N PRO A 163 -16.51 4.84 -10.33
CA PRO A 163 -17.41 5.73 -11.05
C PRO A 163 -17.64 5.27 -12.50
N ALA A 164 -18.87 5.43 -13.00
CA ALA A 164 -19.25 4.92 -14.33
C ALA A 164 -18.43 5.56 -15.48
N ASP A 165 -17.98 6.79 -15.31
CA ASP A 165 -17.19 7.59 -16.24
C ASP A 165 -15.67 7.50 -15.99
N ALA A 166 -15.21 6.68 -15.03
CA ALA A 166 -13.79 6.52 -14.70
C ALA A 166 -12.94 5.93 -15.85
N THR A 167 -13.57 5.43 -16.92
CA THR A 167 -12.86 5.04 -18.15
C THR A 167 -12.33 6.25 -18.93
N THR A 168 -12.83 7.45 -18.65
CA THR A 168 -12.45 8.72 -19.29
C THR A 168 -12.01 9.79 -18.31
N VAL A 169 -12.39 9.67 -17.03
CA VAL A 169 -12.06 10.63 -15.97
C VAL A 169 -11.07 10.01 -15.00
N LYS A 170 -9.96 10.71 -14.77
CA LYS A 170 -9.04 10.40 -13.68
C LYS A 170 -9.52 11.08 -12.39
N TYR A 171 -9.78 10.29 -11.35
CA TYR A 171 -10.17 10.81 -10.03
C TYR A 171 -8.98 10.90 -9.11
N ASP A 172 -8.53 12.11 -8.75
CA ASP A 172 -7.53 12.32 -7.70
C ASP A 172 -8.22 12.46 -6.33
N ASP A 173 -7.67 11.80 -5.32
CA ASP A 173 -8.19 11.85 -3.95
C ASP A 173 -7.88 13.20 -3.33
N ALA A 174 -8.92 13.94 -2.94
CA ALA A 174 -8.80 15.23 -2.28
C ALA A 174 -8.95 15.12 -0.75
N GLY A 175 -9.05 13.92 -0.19
CA GLY A 175 -9.09 13.72 1.26
C GLY A 175 -10.41 14.15 1.91
N ASN A 176 -10.31 14.65 3.13
CA ASN A 176 -11.40 15.21 3.93
C ASN A 176 -11.75 16.64 3.49
N ALA A 177 -12.62 17.32 4.24
CA ALA A 177 -13.05 18.69 3.93
C ALA A 177 -11.91 19.74 3.96
N ASN A 178 -10.78 19.42 4.59
CA ASN A 178 -9.59 20.28 4.68
C ASN A 178 -8.55 19.97 3.60
N GLY A 179 -8.78 18.96 2.74
CA GLY A 179 -7.80 18.54 1.74
C GLY A 179 -6.79 17.51 2.23
N GLU A 180 -7.00 16.94 3.42
CA GLU A 180 -6.05 16.06 4.11
C GLU A 180 -6.62 14.64 4.26
N TRP A 181 -5.77 13.62 4.39
CA TRP A 181 -6.25 12.26 4.68
C TRP A 181 -6.77 12.12 6.12
N GLY A 182 -6.29 12.99 7.01
CA GLY A 182 -6.63 13.15 8.42
C GLY A 182 -5.95 14.42 8.94
N ASP A 183 -6.53 15.04 9.95
CA ASP A 183 -6.17 16.36 10.45
C ASP A 183 -5.11 16.27 11.57
N ALA A 184 -3.99 16.96 11.40
CA ALA A 184 -2.90 17.00 12.39
C ALA A 184 -3.21 17.89 13.62
N ASP A 185 -4.25 18.72 13.56
CA ASP A 185 -4.76 19.53 14.67
C ASP A 185 -5.99 18.91 15.37
N SER A 186 -6.35 17.68 14.99
CA SER A 186 -7.44 16.91 15.58
C SER A 186 -7.12 16.35 16.97
N THR A 187 -8.08 15.65 17.58
CA THR A 187 -7.91 15.02 18.91
C THR A 187 -6.79 13.99 18.93
N LEU A 188 -6.60 13.24 17.83
CA LEU A 188 -5.46 12.34 17.63
C LEU A 188 -4.50 12.91 16.57
N GLY A 189 -4.29 14.22 16.56
CA GLY A 189 -3.40 14.88 15.59
C GLY A 189 -1.97 14.35 15.58
N SER A 190 -1.44 13.93 16.73
CA SER A 190 -0.11 13.30 16.83
C SER A 190 -0.01 11.94 16.13
N PHE A 191 -1.11 11.20 16.01
CA PHE A 191 -1.17 9.97 15.19
C PHE A 191 -0.96 10.32 13.71
N VAL A 192 -1.65 11.35 13.23
CA VAL A 192 -1.52 11.86 11.86
C VAL A 192 -0.10 12.37 11.61
N GLU A 193 0.45 13.15 12.54
CA GLU A 193 1.80 13.72 12.46
C GLU A 193 2.87 12.63 12.39
N LEU A 194 2.74 11.56 13.18
CA LEU A 194 3.65 10.41 13.13
C LEU A 194 3.61 9.73 11.75
N VAL A 195 2.41 9.41 11.24
CA VAL A 195 2.25 8.79 9.92
C VAL A 195 2.82 9.67 8.81
N ASN A 196 2.56 10.99 8.85
CA ASN A 196 3.10 11.96 7.91
C ASN A 196 4.63 12.06 8.00
N THR A 197 5.19 11.99 9.21
CA THR A 197 6.63 12.03 9.46
C THR A 197 7.33 10.80 8.86
N VAL A 198 6.83 9.60 9.11
CA VAL A 198 7.38 8.35 8.57
C VAL A 198 7.26 8.31 7.04
N ARG A 199 6.18 8.86 6.49
CA ARG A 199 5.97 9.02 5.04
C ARG A 199 6.60 10.27 4.44
N GLY A 200 7.45 10.97 5.20
CA GLY A 200 8.11 12.19 4.78
C GLY A 200 8.92 12.01 3.48
N PRO A 201 9.39 13.11 2.89
CA PRO A 201 10.00 13.12 1.55
C PRO A 201 11.19 12.15 1.41
N ALA A 202 11.96 11.93 2.49
CA ALA A 202 13.10 11.02 2.48
C ALA A 202 12.71 9.54 2.30
N ALA A 203 11.44 9.17 2.52
CA ALA A 203 10.94 7.80 2.35
C ALA A 203 10.35 7.54 0.95
N THR A 204 10.49 8.48 0.01
CA THR A 204 9.95 8.33 -1.35
C THR A 204 10.66 7.23 -2.15
N SER A 205 9.88 6.46 -2.91
CA SER A 205 10.41 5.51 -3.91
C SER A 205 10.91 6.16 -5.20
N ASN A 206 10.65 7.47 -5.40
CA ASN A 206 10.82 8.10 -6.70
C ASN A 206 12.27 8.10 -7.18
N ARG A 207 13.26 8.30 -6.29
CA ARG A 207 14.68 8.27 -6.68
C ARG A 207 15.09 6.89 -7.19
N ALA A 208 14.62 5.82 -6.54
CA ALA A 208 14.83 4.46 -7.01
C ALA A 208 14.14 4.20 -8.36
N LYS A 209 12.89 4.67 -8.56
CA LYS A 209 12.20 4.55 -9.85
C LYS A 209 12.95 5.24 -10.99
N GLU A 210 13.45 6.45 -10.72
CA GLU A 210 14.22 7.24 -11.66
C GLU A 210 15.57 6.59 -12.00
N TYR A 211 16.22 5.92 -11.03
CA TYR A 211 17.48 5.22 -11.24
C TYR A 211 17.31 3.88 -11.96
N TYR A 212 16.41 3.01 -11.48
CA TYR A 212 16.27 1.66 -12.02
C TYR A 212 15.56 1.63 -13.37
N GLN A 213 14.71 2.62 -13.66
CA GLN A 213 13.94 2.77 -14.91
C GLN A 213 13.29 1.48 -15.42
N TYR A 214 12.93 0.58 -14.50
CA TYR A 214 12.31 -0.69 -14.88
C TYR A 214 10.90 -0.43 -15.38
N MET A 215 10.57 -0.81 -16.61
CA MET A 215 9.28 -0.49 -17.21
C MET A 215 8.10 -1.08 -16.40
N ARG A 216 6.98 -0.35 -16.39
CA ARG A 216 5.70 -0.87 -15.88
C ARG A 216 5.24 -2.07 -16.72
N PRO A 217 4.53 -3.06 -16.14
CA PRO A 217 4.16 -4.28 -16.87
C PRO A 217 3.42 -4.06 -18.19
N PHE A 218 2.50 -3.08 -18.26
CA PHE A 218 1.76 -2.77 -19.49
C PHE A 218 2.63 -2.21 -20.64
N ARG A 219 3.88 -1.82 -20.36
CA ARG A 219 4.87 -1.44 -21.38
C ARG A 219 5.74 -2.61 -21.82
N TRP A 220 5.77 -3.69 -21.03
CA TRP A 220 6.46 -4.93 -21.40
C TRP A 220 5.62 -5.82 -22.31
N SER A 221 4.29 -5.81 -22.12
CA SER A 221 3.39 -6.70 -22.83
C SER A 221 2.02 -6.07 -23.03
N THR A 222 1.47 -6.24 -24.24
CA THR A 222 0.10 -5.87 -24.58
C THR A 222 -0.94 -6.79 -23.96
N ASP A 223 -0.52 -7.95 -23.43
CA ASP A 223 -1.41 -8.93 -22.79
C ASP A 223 -1.73 -8.58 -21.34
N VAL A 224 -1.07 -7.53 -20.78
CA VAL A 224 -1.43 -6.96 -19.48
C VAL A 224 -2.72 -6.16 -19.60
N ASP A 225 -3.82 -6.71 -19.10
CA ASP A 225 -5.13 -6.07 -19.14
C ASP A 225 -5.33 -5.05 -18.01
N VAL A 226 -4.84 -3.83 -18.24
CA VAL A 226 -5.04 -2.73 -17.30
C VAL A 226 -6.52 -2.40 -17.21
N LEU A 227 -7.01 -2.38 -15.96
CA LEU A 227 -8.39 -2.06 -15.62
C LEU A 227 -8.81 -0.80 -16.39
N PRO A 228 -9.88 -0.83 -17.20
CA PRO A 228 -10.26 0.31 -18.03
C PRO A 228 -10.41 1.63 -17.25
N ALA A 229 -10.89 1.57 -16.01
CA ALA A 229 -11.04 2.72 -15.11
C ALA A 229 -9.71 3.34 -14.62
N LEU A 230 -8.57 2.67 -14.83
CA LEU A 230 -7.24 3.17 -14.49
C LEU A 230 -6.45 3.63 -15.72
N ARG A 231 -6.97 3.45 -16.94
CA ARG A 231 -6.30 3.92 -18.16
C ARG A 231 -6.08 5.45 -18.16
N PRO A 232 -7.00 6.29 -17.67
CA PRO A 232 -6.73 7.73 -17.55
C PRO A 232 -5.57 8.09 -16.61
N ALA A 233 -5.18 7.19 -15.69
CA ALA A 233 -4.03 7.39 -14.81
C ALA A 233 -2.70 6.91 -15.43
N GLN A 234 -2.74 6.18 -16.55
CA GLN A 234 -1.54 5.75 -17.25
C GLN A 234 -0.84 6.96 -17.87
N LYS A 235 0.43 7.12 -17.55
CA LYS A 235 1.27 8.14 -18.18
C LYS A 235 1.56 7.77 -19.65
N PRO A 236 1.53 8.73 -20.58
CA PRO A 236 1.98 8.48 -21.94
C PRO A 236 3.47 8.16 -21.99
N ASP A 237 3.96 7.61 -23.10
CA ASP A 237 5.38 7.26 -23.26
C ASP A 237 6.31 8.49 -23.19
N SER A 238 5.80 9.68 -23.55
CA SER A 238 6.52 10.95 -23.38
C SER A 238 6.85 11.27 -21.92
N GLU A 239 6.20 10.61 -20.96
CA GLU A 239 6.42 10.78 -19.51
C GLU A 239 6.96 9.50 -18.84
N ALA A 240 7.31 8.46 -19.61
CA ALA A 240 7.69 7.15 -19.08
C ALA A 240 8.98 7.16 -18.23
N LEU A 241 9.91 8.09 -18.50
CA LEU A 241 11.13 8.28 -17.70
C LEU A 241 10.83 8.53 -16.20
N GLY A 242 9.72 9.22 -15.91
CA GLY A 242 9.26 9.49 -14.55
C GLY A 242 8.21 8.50 -14.04
N ASP A 243 8.07 7.33 -14.68
CA ASP A 243 7.03 6.34 -14.40
C ASP A 243 7.57 4.92 -14.23
N GLY A 244 8.77 4.79 -13.65
CA GLY A 244 9.39 3.51 -13.34
C GLY A 244 8.48 2.60 -12.49
N GLY A 245 8.44 1.32 -12.83
CA GLY A 245 7.68 0.27 -12.16
C GLY A 245 8.31 -0.25 -10.88
N PHE A 246 9.62 -0.05 -10.67
CA PHE A 246 10.36 -0.57 -9.51
C PHE A 246 11.01 0.53 -8.66
N PRO A 247 10.83 0.52 -7.33
CA PRO A 247 9.82 -0.25 -6.59
C PRO A 247 8.43 0.39 -6.74
N SER A 248 7.38 -0.26 -6.23
CA SER A 248 6.03 0.30 -6.20
C SER A 248 5.90 1.41 -5.15
N GLY A 249 5.49 2.60 -5.58
CA GLY A 249 5.29 3.75 -4.67
C GLY A 249 4.07 3.60 -3.77
N HIS A 250 2.95 3.09 -4.30
CA HIS A 250 1.75 2.81 -3.51
C HIS A 250 2.02 1.75 -2.43
N THR A 251 2.75 0.69 -2.78
CA THR A 251 3.12 -0.35 -1.81
C THR A 251 4.03 0.21 -0.70
N ASN A 252 5.05 0.99 -1.06
CA ASN A 252 5.93 1.64 -0.08
C ASN A 252 5.15 2.60 0.83
N ALA A 253 4.27 3.43 0.26
CA ALA A 253 3.44 4.36 1.02
C ALA A 253 2.51 3.66 2.01
N ALA A 254 1.81 2.62 1.56
CA ALA A 254 0.91 1.82 2.39
C ALA A 254 1.67 1.08 3.50
N PHE A 255 2.83 0.49 3.18
CA PHE A 255 3.67 -0.18 4.16
C PHE A 255 4.13 0.77 5.28
N LEU A 256 4.63 1.95 4.92
CA LEU A 256 5.08 2.95 5.89
C LEU A 256 3.93 3.54 6.72
N ALA A 257 2.76 3.76 6.10
CA ALA A 257 1.56 4.15 6.81
C ALA A 257 1.18 3.09 7.85
N GLY A 258 1.04 1.83 7.42
CA GLY A 258 0.69 0.73 8.31
C GLY A 258 1.68 0.54 9.45
N TYR A 259 2.98 0.65 9.17
CA TYR A 259 4.03 0.59 10.19
C TYR A 259 3.89 1.70 11.24
N ALA A 260 3.70 2.95 10.80
CA ALA A 260 3.52 4.08 11.70
C ALA A 260 2.23 3.96 12.51
N MET A 261 1.13 3.53 11.89
CA MET A 261 -0.15 3.31 12.56
C MET A 261 -0.05 2.20 13.62
N ALA A 262 0.58 1.07 13.28
CA ALA A 262 0.80 -0.03 14.21
C ALA A 262 1.67 0.39 15.41
N ALA A 263 2.67 1.26 15.19
CA ALA A 263 3.48 1.82 16.27
C ALA A 263 2.70 2.83 17.15
N ALA A 264 1.69 3.49 16.57
CA ALA A 264 0.88 4.49 17.25
C ALA A 264 -0.31 3.89 18.02
N THR A 265 -0.78 2.71 17.63
CA THR A 265 -1.89 2.02 18.29
C THR A 265 -1.39 1.04 19.35
N PRO A 266 -1.97 1.03 20.56
CA PRO A 266 -1.65 0.02 21.57
C PRO A 266 -1.90 -1.39 21.04
N SER A 267 -0.97 -2.32 21.28
CA SER A 267 -1.16 -3.73 20.92
C SER A 267 -2.41 -4.30 21.61
N THR A 268 -3.29 -4.98 20.88
CA THR A 268 -4.45 -5.68 21.46
C THR A 268 -4.09 -6.98 22.20
N THR A 269 -2.82 -7.23 22.50
CA THR A 269 -2.40 -8.28 23.45
C THR A 269 -2.66 -7.86 24.90
N GLN A 270 -3.93 -7.61 25.23
CA GLN A 270 -4.47 -7.75 26.59
C GLN A 270 -5.94 -8.16 26.48
N ASN A 271 -6.20 -9.47 26.54
CA ASN A 271 -7.20 -10.13 27.37
C ASN A 271 -7.10 -11.65 27.21
#